data_AF-S9PUL3-F1
#
_entry.id   AF-S9PUL3-F1
#
_cell.length_a   1.000
_cell.length_b   1.000
_cell.length_c   1.000
_cell.angle_alpha   90.00
_cell.angle_beta   90.00
_cell.angle_gamma   90.00
#
_symmetry.space_group_name_H-M   'P 1'
#
loop_
_entity.id
_entity.type
_entity.pdbx_description
1 polymer ?
#
loop_
_entity_poly.entity_id
_entity_poly.type
_entity_poly.pdbx_seq_one_letter_code
_entity_poly.pdbx_strand_id
1 'polypeptide(L)'
;MSAIVSNSLKIPSRFLQTGIFGLTSYSIRLQIPYYGLQDLWNSILLAVPKKKTSYSKKRSRFLAGKALKDKTNLNRCPVCHSFKLTHHMCPSCYKGLRQEWKSQDL
;
A
#
# COMPACT_ATOMS: atom_id res chain seq x y z
N MET A 1 -17.79 -22.71 -4.96
CA MET A 1 -16.65 -22.83 -5.88
C MET A 1 -17.12 -22.31 -7.22
N SER A 2 -16.39 -21.33 -7.73
CA SER A 2 -16.81 -20.36 -8.75
C SER A 2 -16.77 -20.93 -10.16
N ALA A 3 -17.70 -20.52 -11.03
CA ALA A 3 -17.50 -20.49 -12.46
C ALA A 3 -18.17 -19.23 -13.01
N ILE A 4 -17.35 -18.19 -13.24
CA ILE A 4 -17.79 -16.92 -13.81
C ILE A 4 -17.74 -17.04 -15.33
N VAL A 5 -18.89 -16.73 -15.95
CA VAL A 5 -19.10 -16.54 -17.38
C VAL A 5 -18.26 -15.37 -17.88
N SER A 6 -17.42 -15.60 -18.89
CA SER A 6 -16.74 -14.53 -19.62
C SER A 6 -17.52 -14.16 -20.88
N ASN A 7 -18.13 -12.98 -20.87
CA ASN A 7 -18.76 -12.34 -22.02
C ASN A 7 -17.71 -11.97 -23.08
N SER A 8 -17.97 -12.39 -24.32
CA SER A 8 -17.12 -12.14 -25.49
C SER A 8 -17.46 -10.78 -26.12
N LEU A 9 -16.60 -9.79 -25.88
CA LEU A 9 -16.65 -8.52 -26.60
C LEU A 9 -15.93 -8.70 -27.95
N LYS A 10 -16.72 -8.83 -29.02
CA LYS A 10 -16.25 -8.72 -30.41
C LYS A 10 -15.80 -7.28 -30.67
N ILE A 11 -14.52 -7.11 -30.98
CA ILE A 11 -13.92 -5.82 -31.34
C ILE A 11 -13.65 -5.85 -32.86
N PRO A 12 -13.97 -4.79 -33.61
CA PRO A 12 -13.98 -4.83 -35.06
C PRO A 12 -12.58 -4.80 -35.68
N SER A 13 -12.42 -5.63 -36.69
CA SER A 13 -11.26 -5.71 -37.59
C SER A 13 -11.39 -4.68 -38.72
N ARG A 14 -10.91 -3.46 -38.52
CA ARG A 14 -10.49 -2.52 -39.58
C ARG A 14 -9.39 -1.66 -38.96
N PHE A 15 -8.26 -1.36 -39.57
CA PHE A 15 -7.95 -1.27 -40.99
C PHE A 15 -6.42 -1.26 -41.07
N LEU A 16 -5.86 -2.12 -41.92
CA LEU A 16 -4.49 -1.96 -42.39
C LEU A 16 -4.38 -0.59 -43.07
N GLN A 17 -3.47 0.26 -42.63
CA GLN A 17 -2.89 1.29 -43.50
C GLN A 17 -1.50 1.64 -43.00
N THR A 18 -0.53 0.96 -43.62
CA THR A 18 0.75 1.47 -44.12
C THR A 18 1.38 2.68 -43.41
N GLY A 19 2.57 2.45 -42.84
CA GLY A 19 3.46 3.52 -42.42
C GLY A 19 4.77 2.95 -41.92
N ILE A 20 5.63 2.51 -42.85
CA ILE A 20 7.04 2.23 -42.57
C ILE A 20 7.69 3.60 -42.34
N PHE A 21 7.73 4.06 -41.10
CA PHE A 21 8.67 5.08 -40.66
C PHE A 21 9.35 4.55 -39.41
N GLY A 22 10.67 4.39 -39.53
CA GLY A 22 11.49 3.53 -38.69
C GLY A 22 11.41 3.91 -37.21
N LEU A 23 10.78 3.03 -36.43
CA LEU A 23 11.15 2.88 -35.04
C LEU A 23 12.50 2.17 -35.05
N THR A 24 13.58 2.94 -34.95
CA THR A 24 14.81 2.41 -34.36
C THR A 24 14.46 2.00 -32.94
N SER A 25 14.03 0.75 -32.80
CA SER A 25 13.86 0.08 -31.53
C SER A 25 15.24 0.03 -30.88
N TYR A 26 15.50 1.01 -30.01
CA TYR A 26 16.49 0.85 -28.96
C TYR A 26 15.98 -0.28 -28.06
N SER A 27 16.25 -1.52 -28.50
CA SER A 27 16.18 -2.67 -27.64
C SER A 27 17.32 -2.51 -26.64
N ILE A 28 16.99 -2.09 -25.43
CA ILE A 28 17.93 -2.16 -24.31
C ILE A 28 18.12 -3.66 -24.03
N ARG A 29 19.06 -4.28 -24.74
CA ARG A 29 19.62 -5.57 -24.37
C ARG A 29 20.48 -5.30 -23.14
N LEU A 30 19.88 -5.47 -21.95
CA LEU A 30 20.66 -5.67 -20.73
C LEU A 30 21.47 -6.94 -20.92
N GLN A 31 22.70 -6.82 -21.45
CA GLN A 31 23.70 -7.89 -21.37
C GLN A 31 24.10 -7.98 -19.90
N ILE A 32 23.27 -8.63 -19.10
CA ILE A 32 23.58 -8.89 -17.69
C ILE A 32 24.71 -9.92 -17.72
N PRO A 33 25.93 -9.53 -17.29
CA PRO A 33 27.03 -10.47 -17.22
C PRO A 33 26.71 -11.57 -16.21
N TYR A 34 26.57 -12.81 -16.69
CA TYR A 34 26.30 -13.98 -15.84
C TYR A 34 27.42 -14.25 -14.80
N TYR A 35 28.59 -13.64 -15.01
CA TYR A 35 29.81 -13.80 -14.21
C TYR A 35 29.80 -13.04 -12.86
N GLY A 36 28.76 -12.27 -12.56
CA GLY A 36 28.58 -11.59 -11.26
C GLY A 36 27.38 -12.05 -10.44
N LEU A 37 26.52 -12.94 -10.98
CA LEU A 37 25.34 -13.43 -10.26
C LEU A 37 25.71 -14.42 -9.16
N GLN A 38 26.79 -15.18 -9.31
CA GLN A 38 27.22 -16.17 -8.32
C GLN A 38 27.54 -15.53 -6.95
N ASP A 39 28.16 -14.36 -6.94
CA ASP A 39 28.46 -13.59 -5.72
C ASP A 39 27.20 -13.01 -5.07
N LEU A 40 26.22 -12.63 -5.89
CA LEU A 40 24.90 -12.22 -5.42
C LEU A 40 24.20 -13.38 -4.69
N TRP A 41 24.24 -14.58 -5.27
CA TRP A 41 23.67 -15.80 -4.68
C TRP A 41 24.35 -16.19 -3.36
N ASN A 42 25.68 -16.08 -3.29
CA ASN A 42 26.43 -16.32 -2.05
C ASN A 42 26.05 -15.32 -0.95
N SER A 43 25.91 -14.03 -1.28
CA SER A 43 25.54 -13.01 -0.29
C SER A 43 24.15 -13.24 0.31
N ILE A 44 23.18 -13.66 -0.50
CA ILE A 44 21.79 -13.89 -0.08
C ILE A 44 21.69 -15.19 0.72
N LEU A 45 22.34 -16.28 0.27
CA LEU A 45 22.31 -17.58 0.96
C LEU A 45 23.10 -17.56 2.28
N LEU A 46 24.16 -16.75 2.38
CA LEU A 46 24.96 -16.60 3.60
C LEU A 46 24.45 -15.51 4.54
N ALA A 47 23.48 -14.67 4.11
CA ALA A 47 22.88 -13.61 4.93
C ALA A 47 21.91 -14.19 5.99
N VAL A 48 22.43 -15.02 6.87
CA VAL A 48 21.73 -15.51 8.07
C VAL A 48 22.37 -14.85 9.28
N PRO A 49 21.57 -14.33 10.24
CA PRO A 49 22.12 -13.80 11.48
C PRO A 49 22.95 -14.87 12.20
N LYS A 50 24.27 -14.66 12.27
CA LYS A 50 25.21 -15.64 12.82
C LYS A 50 24.95 -15.97 14.30
N LYS A 51 24.42 -15.00 15.05
CA LYS A 51 24.22 -15.07 16.51
C LYS A 51 22.91 -14.39 16.93
N LYS A 52 22.31 -14.91 18.02
CA LYS A 52 21.15 -14.31 18.67
C LYS A 52 21.53 -12.94 19.26
N THR A 53 20.68 -11.93 19.06
CA THR A 53 20.88 -10.61 19.67
C THR A 53 20.67 -10.68 21.19
N SER A 54 21.53 -9.98 21.96
CA SER A 54 21.36 -9.86 23.42
C SER A 54 20.08 -9.10 23.78
N TYR A 55 19.59 -9.32 25.00
CA TYR A 55 18.39 -8.63 25.50
C TYR A 55 18.53 -7.10 25.44
N SER A 56 19.70 -6.56 25.83
CA SER A 56 19.98 -5.11 25.79
C SER A 56 19.95 -4.52 24.37
N LYS A 57 20.58 -5.18 23.40
CA LYS A 57 20.56 -4.75 21.97
C LYS A 57 19.15 -4.82 21.39
N LYS A 58 18.38 -5.84 21.77
CA LYS A 58 16.96 -5.97 21.40
C LYS A 58 16.15 -4.80 21.97
N ARG A 59 16.27 -4.54 23.28
CA ARG A 59 15.49 -3.52 24.00
C ARG A 59 15.78 -2.10 23.51
N SER A 60 17.05 -1.74 23.36
CA SER A 60 17.46 -0.43 22.81
C SER A 60 16.88 -0.19 21.41
N ARG A 61 16.98 -1.17 20.51
CA ARG A 61 16.39 -1.07 19.15
C ARG A 61 14.87 -0.90 19.16
N PHE A 62 14.16 -1.49 20.13
CA PHE A 62 12.70 -1.40 20.20
C PHE A 62 12.20 -0.14 20.90
N LEU A 63 12.93 0.39 21.88
CA LEU A 63 12.47 1.52 22.69
C LEU A 63 13.07 2.87 22.27
N ALA A 64 14.28 2.89 21.73
CA ALA A 64 14.93 4.13 21.33
C ALA A 64 14.15 4.80 20.18
N GLY A 65 13.58 5.97 20.44
CA GLY A 65 12.87 6.80 19.46
C GLY A 65 11.53 6.24 18.95
N LYS A 66 11.09 5.07 19.42
CA LYS A 66 9.86 4.38 18.97
C LYS A 66 8.72 4.43 19.98
N ALA A 67 8.78 5.33 20.95
CA ALA A 67 7.69 5.56 21.88
C ALA A 67 6.44 6.06 21.14
N LEU A 68 5.26 5.63 21.60
CA LEU A 68 4.00 6.16 21.11
C LEU A 68 3.95 7.67 21.40
N LYS A 69 3.66 8.46 20.38
CA LYS A 69 3.54 9.90 20.52
C LYS A 69 2.14 10.24 21.02
N ASP A 70 2.08 11.12 22.01
CA ASP A 70 0.82 11.63 22.53
C ASP A 70 0.12 12.48 21.48
N LYS A 71 -1.20 12.32 21.36
CA LYS A 71 -2.02 13.10 20.45
C LYS A 71 -2.51 14.35 21.15
N THR A 72 -1.97 15.51 20.77
CA THR A 72 -2.40 16.84 21.27
C THR A 72 -3.59 17.42 20.49
N ASN A 73 -3.91 16.83 19.34
CA ASN A 73 -4.94 17.32 18.41
C ASN A 73 -6.36 16.87 18.79
N LEU A 74 -6.77 17.09 20.04
CA LEU A 74 -8.07 16.71 20.58
C LEU A 74 -8.87 17.97 20.93
N ASN A 75 -10.02 18.15 20.28
CA ASN A 75 -10.92 19.27 20.53
C ASN A 75 -12.28 18.76 21.03
N ARG A 76 -13.06 19.63 21.70
CA ARG A 76 -14.45 19.35 22.06
C ARG A 76 -15.37 19.50 20.85
N CYS A 77 -16.36 18.62 20.74
CA CYS A 77 -17.43 18.76 19.74
C CYS A 77 -18.38 19.92 20.13
N PRO A 78 -18.77 20.81 19.20
CA PRO A 78 -19.69 21.91 19.51
C PRO A 78 -21.14 21.46 19.78
N VAL A 79 -21.51 20.24 19.37
CA VAL A 79 -22.88 19.72 19.53
C VAL A 79 -22.98 18.84 20.80
N CYS A 80 -22.24 17.74 20.84
CA CYS A 80 -22.35 16.75 21.93
C CYS A 80 -21.25 16.88 23.00
N HIS A 81 -20.31 17.83 22.87
CA HIS A 81 -19.23 18.08 23.85
C HIS A 81 -18.28 16.89 24.12
N SER A 82 -18.40 15.78 23.38
CA SER A 82 -17.44 14.68 23.42
C SER A 82 -16.11 15.09 22.78
N PHE A 83 -15.03 14.40 23.16
CA PHE A 83 -13.73 14.61 22.53
C PHE A 83 -13.72 14.07 21.10
N LYS A 84 -13.19 14.87 20.18
CA LYS A 84 -12.98 14.50 18.78
C LYS A 84 -11.58 14.92 18.33
N LEU A 85 -11.11 14.34 17.23
CA LEU A 85 -9.87 14.79 16.59
C LEU A 85 -10.08 16.14 15.88
N THR A 86 -9.05 16.98 15.88
CA THR A 86 -9.04 18.26 15.13
C THR A 86 -9.21 17.97 13.63
N HIS A 87 -10.00 18.79 12.92
CA HIS A 87 -10.39 18.61 11.50
C HIS A 87 -11.20 17.35 11.16
N HIS A 88 -11.57 16.52 12.15
CA HIS A 88 -12.47 15.39 11.94
C HIS A 88 -13.88 15.68 12.45
N MET A 89 -14.88 15.06 11.81
CA MET A 89 -16.25 15.02 12.33
C MET A 89 -16.32 14.17 13.61
N CYS A 90 -17.22 14.54 14.52
CA CYS A 90 -17.41 13.80 15.76
C CYS A 90 -17.98 12.40 15.48
N PRO A 91 -17.35 11.31 15.94
CA PRO A 91 -17.86 9.95 15.72
C PRO A 91 -19.25 9.72 16.31
N SER A 92 -19.56 10.30 17.47
CA SER A 92 -20.85 10.12 18.14
C SER A 92 -21.98 10.82 17.39
N CYS A 93 -21.80 12.10 17.03
CA CYS A 93 -22.80 12.83 16.24
C CYS A 93 -23.01 12.20 14.87
N TYR A 94 -21.91 11.79 14.21
CA TYR A 94 -22.00 11.16 12.90
C TYR A 94 -22.79 9.84 12.92
N LYS A 95 -22.62 9.02 13.97
CA LYS A 95 -23.37 7.78 14.14
C LYS A 95 -24.88 8.05 14.30
N GLY A 96 -25.26 9.03 15.12
CA GLY A 96 -26.66 9.42 15.31
C GLY A 96 -27.30 9.91 14.02
N LEU A 97 -26.68 10.91 13.37
CA LEU A 97 -27.18 11.46 12.10
C LEU A 97 -27.32 10.38 11.01
N ARG A 98 -26.34 9.47 10.92
CA ARG A 98 -26.38 8.37 9.96
C ARG A 98 -27.53 7.39 10.24
N GLN A 99 -27.88 7.16 11.49
CA GLN A 99 -29.01 6.28 11.85
C GLN A 99 -30.34 6.96 11.53
N GLU A 100 -30.47 8.25 11.84
CA GLU A 100 -31.64 9.05 11.53
C GLU A 100 -31.92 9.09 10.02
N TRP A 101 -30.92 9.38 9.19
CA TRP A 101 -31.10 9.39 7.72
C TRP A 101 -31.53 8.01 7.20
N LYS A 102 -30.90 6.94 7.69
CA LYS A 102 -31.31 5.57 7.31
C LYS A 102 -32.75 5.24 7.70
N SER A 103 -33.27 5.81 8.78
CA SER A 103 -34.66 5.60 9.20
C SER A 103 -35.67 6.41 8.40
N GLN A 104 -35.23 7.51 7.75
CA GLN A 104 -36.06 8.34 6.89
C GLN A 104 -36.15 7.79 5.45
N ASP A 105 -35.10 7.09 5.00
CA ASP A 105 -35.02 6.48 3.67
C ASP A 105 -35.78 5.13 3.54
N LEU A 106 -36.37 4.64 4.65
CA LEU A 106 -37.18 3.41 4.72
C LEU A 106 -38.64 3.75 5.01
#